data_AF-A0A1G5ID51-F1
#
_entry.id   AF-A0A1G5ID51-F1
#
_cell.length_a   1.000
_cell.length_b   1.000
_cell.length_c   1.000
_cell.angle_alpha   90.00
_cell.angle_beta   90.00
_cell.angle_gamma   90.00
#
_symmetry.space_group_name_H-M   'P 1'
#
loop_
_entity.id
_entity.type
_entity.pdbx_description
1 polymer ?
#
loop_
_entity_poly.entity_id
_entity_poly.type
_entity_poly.pdbx_seq_one_letter_code
_entity_poly.pdbx_strand_id
1 'polypeptide(L)'
;MSELINNREERKKILKELITELHEGKSVDDVKTRFNQLIDNIGATEIAEMEQALITEGVPVSEVKRLCDVHVTVFKESLDKAPTSDTVPGHPIYTFRQENRAIEKVIDLIILPALDTLKAKSKNIKEELLKFREGFNQLSDIEKHYSRKENLLFPYLEKYEFTGPTSVMWGIDDDIRGMLKEGILLTKGLQDDNGDVSDLVTKTEELVEAIQSMIYKEENILFPTALELLSVDEWGYILSESSEIGYCLIEPENQWKPSEIEDKAKDELNESKTTQGYLKFDTGILKLEEISAIFNHLPLDITFVDKDNIVKYFSEGKERIFTRTKAIVGRKVENCHPPSSVHVVEKIVSDFQSGKKDHVDFWIQMQGMFIYIQYFAVRDKEGSFMGTLEVTQNIAGIKKLEGEKRLMEE
;
A
#
# COMPACT_ATOMS: atom_id res chain seq x y z
N MET A 1 37.18 26.43 19.42
CA MET A 1 37.09 25.37 18.40
C MET A 1 35.71 24.72 18.48
N SER A 2 34.64 25.47 18.22
CA SER A 2 33.25 24.96 18.17
C SER A 2 32.40 25.72 17.14
N GLU A 3 33.03 26.31 16.13
CA GLU A 3 32.34 27.13 15.11
C GLU A 3 32.46 26.55 13.69
N LEU A 4 32.99 25.33 13.52
CA LEU A 4 33.37 24.81 12.20
C LEU A 4 32.49 23.72 11.59
N ILE A 5 31.32 23.37 12.15
CA ILE A 5 30.38 22.46 11.48
C ILE A 5 28.93 22.92 11.70
N ASN A 6 28.57 24.06 11.12
CA ASN A 6 27.18 24.52 11.04
C ASN A 6 26.65 24.50 9.58
N ASN A 7 27.36 23.79 8.70
CA ASN A 7 27.01 23.65 7.28
C ASN A 7 26.35 22.29 7.03
N ARG A 8 25.05 22.30 6.68
CA ARG A 8 24.25 21.09 6.39
C ARG A 8 24.88 20.22 5.30
N GLU A 9 25.50 20.83 4.30
CA GLU A 9 26.17 20.12 3.21
C GLU A 9 27.44 19.39 3.67
N GLU A 10 28.18 19.98 4.60
CA GLU A 10 29.40 19.40 5.14
C GLU A 10 29.10 18.24 6.10
N ARG A 11 28.00 18.35 6.87
CA ARG A 11 27.45 17.25 7.68
C ARG A 11 27.03 16.07 6.82
N LYS A 12 26.28 16.32 5.73
CA LYS A 12 25.87 15.29 4.76
C LYS A 12 27.08 14.55 4.18
N LYS A 13 28.13 15.29 3.82
CA LYS A 13 29.36 14.69 3.27
C LYS A 13 30.05 13.76 4.28
N ILE A 14 30.21 14.21 5.52
CA ILE A 14 30.85 13.40 6.59
C ILE A 14 30.01 12.15 6.88
N LEU A 15 28.69 12.31 7.00
CA LEU A 15 27.75 11.22 7.22
C LEU A 15 27.83 10.15 6.12
N LYS A 16 27.86 10.59 4.86
CA LYS A 16 28.05 9.72 3.71
C LYS A 16 29.37 8.96 3.77
N GLU A 17 30.49 9.64 4.05
CA GLU A 17 31.81 9.01 4.20
C GLU A 17 31.79 7.90 5.27
N LEU A 18 31.18 8.16 6.43
CA LEU A 18 31.07 7.19 7.52
C LEU A 18 30.29 5.94 7.10
N ILE A 19 29.23 6.09 6.31
CA ILE A 19 28.45 4.96 5.82
C ILE A 19 29.18 4.19 4.73
N THR A 20 29.85 4.87 3.80
CA THR A 20 30.68 4.19 2.81
C THR A 20 31.75 3.34 3.51
N GLU A 21 32.37 3.86 4.58
CA GLU A 21 33.34 3.12 5.38
C GLU A 21 32.74 1.87 6.06
N LEU A 22 31.48 1.93 6.52
CA LEU A 22 30.76 0.76 7.03
C LEU A 22 30.48 -0.28 5.92
N HIS A 23 30.10 0.17 4.72
CA HIS A 23 29.93 -0.69 3.55
C HIS A 23 31.24 -1.36 3.13
N GLU A 24 32.37 -0.65 3.27
CA GLU A 24 33.73 -1.15 3.00
C GLU A 24 34.26 -2.10 4.10
N GLY A 25 33.50 -2.31 5.18
CA GLY A 25 33.79 -3.31 6.21
C GLY A 25 34.53 -2.79 7.45
N LYS A 26 34.56 -1.47 7.68
CA LYS A 26 35.05 -0.94 8.97
C LYS A 26 34.11 -1.34 10.13
N SER A 27 34.68 -1.39 11.34
CA SER A 27 33.90 -1.76 12.52
C SER A 27 32.97 -0.63 12.95
N VAL A 28 31.84 -1.02 13.56
CA VAL A 28 30.85 -0.08 14.12
C VAL A 28 31.49 0.83 15.18
N ASP A 29 32.40 0.30 15.99
CA ASP A 29 33.07 1.04 17.07
C ASP A 29 33.98 2.16 16.55
N ASP A 30 34.71 1.91 15.45
CA ASP A 30 35.58 2.90 14.81
C ASP A 30 34.77 4.08 14.26
N VAL A 31 33.67 3.76 13.59
CA VAL A 31 32.77 4.75 12.98
C VAL A 31 32.01 5.51 14.05
N LYS A 32 31.53 4.84 15.11
CA LYS A 32 30.82 5.45 16.25
C LYS A 32 31.69 6.45 17.00
N THR A 33 32.99 6.16 17.18
CA THR A 33 33.92 7.09 17.84
C THR A 33 34.10 8.37 17.03
N ARG A 34 34.30 8.25 15.71
CA ARG A 34 34.46 9.39 14.80
C ARG A 34 33.16 10.18 14.65
N PHE A 35 32.02 9.48 14.65
CA PHE A 35 30.69 10.07 14.62
C PHE A 35 30.43 10.95 15.84
N ASN A 36 30.59 10.40 17.05
CA ASN A 36 30.35 11.09 18.32
C ASN A 36 31.28 12.30 18.53
N GLN A 37 32.43 12.35 17.86
CA GLN A 37 33.36 13.49 17.93
C GLN A 37 33.01 14.63 16.97
N LEU A 38 32.29 14.34 15.89
CA LEU A 38 32.10 15.26 14.77
C LEU A 38 30.68 15.83 14.69
N ILE A 39 29.67 15.13 15.21
CA ILE A 39 28.28 15.53 15.00
C ILE A 39 27.47 15.42 16.29
N ASP A 40 27.27 16.56 16.95
CA ASP A 40 26.26 16.70 18.00
C ASP A 40 24.88 16.92 17.36
N ASN A 41 23.87 16.17 17.81
CA ASN A 41 22.44 16.29 17.43
C ASN A 41 22.15 16.15 15.92
N ILE A 42 21.99 14.91 15.46
CA ILE A 42 21.44 14.59 14.12
C ILE A 42 19.94 14.30 14.26
N GLY A 43 19.15 14.94 13.41
CA GLY A 43 17.72 14.67 13.30
C GLY A 43 17.43 13.47 12.38
N ALA A 44 16.28 12.83 12.60
CA ALA A 44 15.74 11.77 11.75
C ALA A 44 15.81 12.09 10.25
N THR A 45 15.40 13.31 9.89
CA THR A 45 15.34 13.81 8.52
C THR A 45 16.71 13.84 7.84
N GLU A 46 17.78 14.17 8.58
CA GLU A 46 19.15 14.17 8.02
C GLU A 46 19.66 12.76 7.72
N ILE A 47 19.29 11.76 8.54
CA ILE A 47 19.64 10.35 8.30
C ILE A 47 18.95 9.85 7.03
N ALA A 48 17.66 10.13 6.92
CA ALA A 48 16.89 9.74 5.76
C ALA A 48 17.39 10.40 4.45
N GLU A 49 17.72 11.69 4.47
CA GLU A 49 18.30 12.40 3.33
C GLU A 49 19.61 11.75 2.85
N MET A 50 20.41 11.27 3.80
CA MET A 50 21.66 10.58 3.51
C MET A 50 21.42 9.19 2.89
N GLU A 51 20.47 8.41 3.40
CA GLU A 51 20.11 7.11 2.79
C GLU A 51 19.59 7.29 1.35
N GLN A 52 18.76 8.31 1.12
CA GLN A 52 18.28 8.68 -0.20
C GLN A 52 19.43 9.05 -1.15
N ALA A 53 20.43 9.79 -0.67
CA ALA A 53 21.59 10.15 -1.47
C ALA A 53 22.40 8.92 -1.92
N LEU A 54 22.60 7.94 -1.03
CA LEU A 54 23.32 6.69 -1.37
C LEU A 54 22.60 5.89 -2.46
N ILE A 55 21.27 5.78 -2.37
CA ILE A 55 20.46 5.09 -3.38
C ILE A 55 20.52 5.81 -4.72
N THR A 56 20.44 7.14 -4.69
CA THR A 56 20.52 7.98 -5.90
C THR A 56 21.86 7.84 -6.63
N GLU A 57 22.93 7.60 -5.88
CA GLU A 57 24.27 7.36 -6.42
C GLU A 57 24.52 5.91 -6.86
N GLY A 58 23.50 5.04 -6.76
CA GLY A 58 23.51 3.69 -7.31
C GLY A 58 23.81 2.58 -6.31
N VAL A 59 23.83 2.85 -5.00
CA VAL A 59 23.91 1.80 -3.98
C VAL A 59 22.57 1.03 -4.00
N PRO A 60 22.58 -0.31 -4.18
CA PRO A 60 21.35 -1.09 -4.19
C PRO A 60 20.58 -0.97 -2.88
N VAL A 61 19.24 -0.87 -2.95
CA VAL A 61 18.36 -0.77 -1.78
C VAL A 61 18.59 -1.93 -0.80
N SER A 62 18.87 -3.13 -1.30
CA SER A 62 19.18 -4.30 -0.46
C SER A 62 20.45 -4.13 0.38
N GLU A 63 21.43 -3.39 -0.15
CA GLU A 63 22.69 -3.14 0.55
C GLU A 63 22.51 -2.03 1.59
N VAL A 64 21.73 -0.99 1.28
CA VAL A 64 21.33 0.03 2.26
C VAL A 64 20.51 -0.60 3.41
N LYS A 65 19.58 -1.51 3.08
CA LYS A 65 18.81 -2.28 4.06
C LYS A 65 19.71 -3.08 5.01
N ARG A 66 20.74 -3.75 4.48
CA ARG A 66 21.70 -4.55 5.28
C ARG A 66 22.42 -3.73 6.36
N LEU A 67 22.66 -2.45 6.10
CA LEU A 67 23.41 -1.58 7.00
C LEU A 67 22.53 -0.63 7.81
N CYS A 68 21.22 -0.61 7.56
CA CYS A 68 20.26 0.20 8.31
C CYS A 68 20.31 -0.10 9.82
N ASP A 69 20.41 -1.38 10.23
CA ASP A 69 20.51 -1.75 11.65
C ASP A 69 21.82 -1.26 12.29
N VAL A 70 22.91 -1.27 11.53
CA VAL A 70 24.20 -0.73 11.96
C VAL A 70 24.12 0.78 12.11
N HIS A 71 23.53 1.47 11.15
CA HIS A 71 23.34 2.92 11.17
C HIS A 71 22.48 3.36 12.35
N VAL A 72 21.33 2.71 12.56
CA VAL A 72 20.47 2.96 13.72
C VAL A 72 21.26 2.78 15.02
N THR A 73 22.07 1.72 15.13
CA THR A 73 22.90 1.47 16.32
C THR A 73 23.93 2.58 16.56
N VAL A 74 24.53 3.12 15.50
CA VAL A 74 25.48 4.26 15.58
C VAL A 74 24.75 5.54 15.99
N PHE A 75 23.54 5.78 15.48
CA PHE A 75 22.80 7.04 15.65
C PHE A 75 21.86 7.06 16.86
N LYS A 76 21.63 5.90 17.50
CA LYS A 76 20.68 5.73 18.60
C LYS A 76 20.83 6.74 19.72
N GLU A 77 22.05 6.96 20.22
CA GLU A 77 22.32 7.91 21.32
C GLU A 77 21.99 9.37 20.98
N SER A 78 21.97 9.72 19.68
CA SER A 78 21.62 11.05 19.19
C SER A 78 20.10 11.17 18.98
N LEU A 79 19.50 10.13 18.40
CA LEU A 79 18.05 10.05 18.19
C LEU A 79 17.27 10.02 19.51
N ASP A 80 17.75 9.28 20.51
CA ASP A 80 17.13 9.19 21.84
C ASP A 80 17.12 10.53 22.60
N LYS A 81 17.96 11.50 22.19
CA LYS A 81 18.01 12.85 22.78
C LYS A 81 17.10 13.84 22.05
N ALA A 82 16.58 13.49 20.88
CA ALA A 82 15.68 14.35 20.13
C ALA A 82 14.32 14.43 20.84
N PRO A 83 13.69 15.63 20.91
CA PRO A 83 12.37 15.76 21.53
C PRO A 83 11.33 14.98 20.72
N THR A 84 10.57 14.11 21.37
CA THR A 84 9.44 13.41 20.76
C THR A 84 8.32 14.42 20.47
N SER A 85 7.93 14.52 19.20
CA SER A 85 6.77 15.31 18.79
C SER A 85 5.48 14.58 19.20
N ASP A 86 4.83 15.05 20.25
CA ASP A 86 3.56 14.51 20.72
C ASP A 86 2.43 14.86 19.74
N THR A 87 1.53 13.90 19.53
CA THR A 87 0.33 14.07 18.71
C THR A 87 -0.90 13.82 19.56
N VAL A 88 -2.01 14.46 19.23
CA VAL A 88 -3.26 14.32 19.97
C VAL A 88 -3.99 13.02 19.58
N PRO A 89 -4.81 12.45 20.48
CA PRO A 89 -5.59 11.25 20.15
C PRO A 89 -6.41 11.39 18.85
N GLY A 90 -6.34 10.36 18.02
CA GLY A 90 -6.99 10.31 16.70
C GLY A 90 -6.19 10.91 15.55
N HIS A 91 -5.05 11.56 15.79
CA HIS A 91 -4.11 11.86 14.72
C HIS A 91 -3.53 10.54 14.15
N PRO A 92 -3.30 10.38 12.83
CA PRO A 92 -2.78 9.13 12.28
C PRO A 92 -1.50 8.60 12.96
N ILE A 93 -0.52 9.47 13.23
CA ILE A 93 0.70 9.11 14.00
C ILE A 93 0.40 8.68 15.43
N TYR A 94 -0.58 9.28 16.11
CA TYR A 94 -0.99 8.83 17.44
C TYR A 94 -1.47 7.37 17.36
N THR A 95 -2.33 7.08 16.38
CA THR A 95 -2.85 5.73 16.16
C THR A 95 -1.73 4.74 15.85
N PHE A 96 -0.78 5.06 14.96
CA PHE A 96 0.36 4.19 14.69
C PHE A 96 1.20 3.91 15.95
N ARG A 97 1.44 4.92 16.79
CA ARG A 97 2.15 4.71 18.08
C ARG A 97 1.36 3.80 19.01
N GLN A 98 0.05 3.97 19.11
CA GLN A 98 -0.79 3.12 19.96
C GLN A 98 -0.81 1.66 19.47
N GLU A 99 -0.75 1.44 18.16
CA GLU A 99 -0.57 0.11 17.57
C GLU A 99 0.79 -0.49 17.93
N ASN A 100 1.87 0.28 17.84
CA ASN A 100 3.20 -0.16 18.28
C ASN A 100 3.19 -0.60 19.75
N ARG A 101 2.55 0.19 20.62
CA ARG A 101 2.36 -0.18 22.04
C ARG A 101 1.49 -1.43 22.22
N ALA A 102 0.52 -1.69 21.34
CA ALA A 102 -0.29 -2.89 21.39
C ALA A 102 0.49 -4.12 20.93
N ILE A 103 1.31 -4.00 19.89
CA ILE A 103 2.22 -5.04 19.39
C ILE A 103 3.24 -5.42 20.46
N GLU A 104 3.88 -4.44 21.10
CA GLU A 104 4.81 -4.68 22.22
C GLU A 104 4.13 -5.44 23.36
N LYS A 105 2.89 -5.11 23.72
CA LYS A 105 2.14 -5.86 24.75
C LYS A 105 1.94 -7.32 24.36
N VAL A 106 1.67 -7.63 23.10
CA VAL A 106 1.56 -9.03 22.64
C VAL A 106 2.91 -9.74 22.78
N ILE A 107 4.00 -9.07 22.42
CA ILE A 107 5.36 -9.61 22.57
C ILE A 107 5.67 -9.87 24.05
N ASP A 108 5.50 -8.87 24.91
CA ASP A 108 5.93 -8.89 26.31
C ASP A 108 5.05 -9.79 27.19
N LEU A 109 3.74 -9.85 26.90
CA LEU A 109 2.79 -10.59 27.74
C LEU A 109 2.53 -12.01 27.25
N ILE A 110 2.79 -12.33 25.98
CA ILE A 110 2.46 -13.63 25.38
C ILE A 110 3.71 -14.31 24.83
N ILE A 111 4.43 -13.67 23.89
CA ILE A 111 5.52 -14.32 23.16
C ILE A 111 6.74 -14.58 24.06
N LEU A 112 7.27 -13.56 24.73
CA LEU A 112 8.47 -13.68 25.55
C LEU A 112 8.28 -14.65 26.74
N PRO A 113 7.16 -14.62 27.50
CA PRO A 113 6.93 -15.60 28.57
C PRO A 113 6.84 -17.05 28.05
N ALA A 114 6.21 -17.27 26.89
CA ALA A 114 6.14 -18.59 26.28
C ALA A 114 7.53 -19.05 25.80
N LEU A 115 8.31 -18.14 25.21
CA LEU A 115 9.68 -18.39 24.74
C LEU A 115 10.60 -18.81 25.88
N ASP A 116 10.57 -18.10 27.01
CA ASP A 116 11.35 -18.43 28.20
C ASP A 116 10.98 -19.82 28.77
N THR A 117 9.69 -20.16 28.72
CA THR A 117 9.21 -21.47 29.17
C THR A 117 9.67 -22.61 28.25
N LEU A 118 9.70 -22.39 26.93
CA LEU A 118 10.25 -23.36 25.97
C LEU A 118 11.77 -23.53 26.14
N LYS A 119 12.53 -22.45 26.34
CA LYS A 119 13.97 -22.49 26.61
C LYS A 119 14.30 -23.27 27.88
N ALA A 120 13.47 -23.16 28.91
CA ALA A 120 13.62 -23.89 30.17
C ALA A 120 13.31 -25.41 30.07
N LYS A 121 12.95 -25.93 28.88
CA LYS A 121 12.61 -27.35 28.62
C LYS A 121 11.50 -27.87 29.54
N SER A 122 10.39 -27.13 29.59
CA SER A 122 9.18 -27.52 30.33
C SER A 122 8.63 -28.89 29.90
N LYS A 123 7.99 -29.61 30.83
CA LYS A 123 7.33 -30.91 30.59
C LYS A 123 5.98 -30.79 29.86
N ASN A 124 5.48 -29.58 29.60
CA ASN A 124 4.19 -29.34 28.93
C ASN A 124 4.36 -28.43 27.70
N ILE A 125 5.11 -28.93 26.70
CA ILE A 125 5.41 -28.19 25.46
C ILE A 125 4.13 -27.85 24.71
N LYS A 126 3.14 -28.76 24.70
CA LYS A 126 1.87 -28.54 24.01
C LYS A 126 1.09 -27.31 24.49
N GLU A 127 1.07 -27.03 25.79
CA GLU A 127 0.38 -25.85 26.33
C GLU A 127 1.08 -24.55 25.90
N GLU A 128 2.42 -24.54 25.93
CA GLU A 128 3.20 -23.38 25.48
C GLU A 128 3.09 -23.15 23.97
N LEU A 129 3.02 -24.22 23.17
CA LEU A 129 2.77 -24.11 21.73
C LEU A 129 1.40 -23.49 21.42
N LEU A 130 0.38 -23.70 22.26
CA LEU A 130 -0.92 -23.04 22.10
C LEU A 130 -0.80 -21.54 22.35
N LYS A 131 -0.07 -21.11 23.39
CA LYS A 131 0.19 -19.69 23.65
C LYS A 131 0.98 -19.03 22.52
N PHE A 132 1.97 -19.74 21.95
CA PHE A 132 2.69 -19.28 20.77
C PHE A 132 1.78 -19.06 19.56
N ARG A 133 0.89 -20.02 19.29
CA ARG A 133 -0.09 -19.90 18.20
C ARG A 133 -1.04 -18.73 18.43
N GLU A 134 -1.49 -18.52 19.67
CA GLU A 134 -2.29 -17.37 20.04
C GLU A 134 -1.54 -16.06 19.81
N GLY A 135 -0.31 -15.94 20.31
CA GLY A 135 0.53 -14.76 20.14
C GLY A 135 0.82 -14.45 18.68
N PHE A 136 1.19 -15.44 17.86
CA PHE A 136 1.42 -15.23 16.42
C PHE A 136 0.14 -14.88 15.66
N ASN A 137 -1.01 -15.44 16.04
CA ASN A 137 -2.28 -15.05 15.44
C ASN A 137 -2.63 -13.59 15.77
N GLN A 138 -2.37 -13.14 17.00
CA GLN A 138 -2.54 -11.73 17.37
C GLN A 138 -1.54 -10.84 16.64
N LEU A 139 -0.25 -11.20 16.60
CA LEU A 139 0.77 -10.44 15.86
C LEU A 139 0.51 -10.40 14.36
N SER A 140 -0.21 -11.36 13.78
CA SER A 140 -0.58 -11.32 12.35
C SER A 140 -1.43 -10.09 12.00
N ASP A 141 -2.08 -9.45 12.99
CA ASP A 141 -2.81 -8.21 12.80
C ASP A 141 -1.90 -7.01 12.48
N ILE A 142 -0.57 -7.14 12.65
CA ILE A 142 0.43 -6.16 12.22
C ILE A 142 0.36 -5.84 10.72
N GLU A 143 -0.20 -6.76 9.92
CA GLU A 143 -0.43 -6.55 8.49
C GLU A 143 -1.23 -5.27 8.23
N LYS A 144 -2.21 -4.93 9.07
CA LYS A 144 -2.99 -3.70 8.91
C LYS A 144 -2.14 -2.46 9.17
N HIS A 145 -1.26 -2.51 10.17
CA HIS A 145 -0.34 -1.42 10.48
C HIS A 145 0.61 -1.18 9.30
N TYR A 146 1.28 -2.23 8.82
CA TYR A 146 2.19 -2.13 7.68
C TYR A 146 1.46 -1.74 6.41
N SER A 147 0.31 -2.33 6.09
CA SER A 147 -0.47 -1.96 4.91
C SER A 147 -0.90 -0.49 4.92
N ARG A 148 -1.31 0.08 6.06
CA ARG A 148 -1.59 1.52 6.14
C ARG A 148 -0.32 2.36 5.98
N LYS A 149 0.78 1.97 6.60
CA LYS A 149 2.07 2.64 6.47
C LYS A 149 2.51 2.67 4.99
N GLU A 150 2.45 1.53 4.32
CA GLU A 150 2.89 1.31 2.94
C GLU A 150 1.99 1.95 1.88
N ASN A 151 0.66 1.83 2.04
CA ASN A 151 -0.29 2.25 1.01
C ASN A 151 -0.90 3.64 1.26
N LEU A 152 -0.79 4.17 2.49
CA LEU A 152 -1.33 5.50 2.83
C LEU A 152 -0.26 6.49 3.30
N LEU A 153 0.76 6.09 4.08
CA LEU A 153 1.76 7.06 4.56
C LEU A 153 2.91 7.25 3.57
N PHE A 154 3.51 6.17 3.07
CA PHE A 154 4.64 6.22 2.14
C PHE A 154 4.36 7.01 0.86
N PRO A 155 3.21 6.87 0.17
CA PRO A 155 2.97 7.59 -1.08
C PRO A 155 2.95 9.12 -0.91
N TYR A 156 2.66 9.63 0.29
CA TYR A 156 2.75 11.07 0.57
C TYR A 156 4.18 11.49 0.89
N LEU A 157 4.91 10.71 1.69
CA LEU A 157 6.33 10.95 1.96
C LEU A 157 7.18 10.94 0.67
N GLU A 158 6.87 10.05 -0.26
CA GLU A 158 7.57 9.92 -1.54
C GLU A 158 7.42 11.15 -2.45
N LYS A 159 6.33 11.93 -2.30
CA LYS A 159 6.18 13.23 -2.98
C LYS A 159 7.22 14.25 -2.52
N TYR A 160 7.79 14.05 -1.32
CA TYR A 160 8.86 14.86 -0.74
C TYR A 160 10.24 14.19 -0.90
N GLU A 161 10.40 13.31 -1.89
CA GLU A 161 11.66 12.61 -2.22
C GLU A 161 12.18 11.70 -1.09
N PHE A 162 11.31 11.27 -0.17
CA PHE A 162 11.64 10.35 0.92
C PHE A 162 11.56 8.88 0.49
N THR A 163 11.90 8.56 -0.77
CA THR A 163 11.64 7.24 -1.40
C THR A 163 12.54 6.09 -0.94
N GLY A 164 13.75 6.41 -0.49
CA GLY A 164 14.77 5.45 -0.08
C GLY A 164 14.41 4.78 1.24
N PRO A 165 14.20 5.56 2.31
CA PRO A 165 13.77 5.02 3.61
C PRO A 165 12.46 4.25 3.52
N THR A 166 11.47 4.72 2.75
CA THR A 166 10.19 3.99 2.57
C THR A 166 10.41 2.63 1.91
N SER A 167 11.23 2.57 0.86
CA SER A 167 11.57 1.33 0.17
C SER A 167 12.31 0.34 1.08
N VAL A 168 13.25 0.83 1.90
CA VAL A 168 13.99 -0.01 2.86
C VAL A 168 13.06 -0.54 3.95
N MET A 169 12.21 0.31 4.52
CA MET A 169 11.25 -0.09 5.56
C MET A 169 10.25 -1.14 5.02
N TRP A 170 9.69 -0.94 3.83
CA TRP A 170 8.84 -1.93 3.18
C TRP A 170 9.53 -3.29 3.06
N GLY A 171 10.79 -3.29 2.62
CA GLY A 171 11.56 -4.53 2.52
C GLY A 171 11.73 -5.24 3.87
N ILE A 172 11.82 -4.52 4.99
CA ILE A 172 11.87 -5.11 6.32
C ILE A 172 10.48 -5.60 6.76
N ASP A 173 9.40 -4.86 6.43
CA ASP A 173 8.03 -5.29 6.70
C ASP A 173 7.74 -6.65 6.02
N ASP A 174 8.21 -6.84 4.78
CA ASP A 174 8.11 -8.11 4.06
C ASP A 174 8.89 -9.25 4.72
N ASP A 175 10.08 -8.99 5.25
CA ASP A 175 10.85 -9.98 6.01
C ASP A 175 10.09 -10.39 7.28
N ILE A 176 9.54 -9.43 8.02
CA ILE A 176 8.75 -9.67 9.25
C ILE A 176 7.50 -10.49 8.92
N ARG A 177 6.79 -10.18 7.82
CA ARG A 177 5.67 -11.01 7.32
C ARG A 177 6.11 -12.44 7.02
N GLY A 178 7.29 -12.61 6.40
CA GLY A 178 7.90 -13.90 6.13
C GLY A 178 8.17 -14.69 7.41
N MET A 179 8.84 -14.06 8.38
CA MET A 179 9.17 -14.62 9.68
C MET A 179 7.92 -15.03 10.48
N LEU A 180 6.86 -14.21 10.47
CA LEU A 180 5.58 -14.55 11.10
C LEU A 180 4.95 -15.80 10.48
N LYS A 181 4.91 -15.88 9.14
CA LYS A 181 4.39 -17.06 8.44
C LYS A 181 5.20 -18.31 8.75
N GLU A 182 6.52 -18.19 8.80
CA GLU A 182 7.43 -19.27 9.16
C GLU A 182 7.20 -19.74 10.60
N GLY A 183 7.14 -18.82 11.58
CA GLY A 183 6.85 -19.12 12.98
C GLY A 183 5.51 -19.85 13.16
N ILE A 184 4.46 -19.39 12.49
CA ILE A 184 3.15 -20.06 12.49
C ILE A 184 3.25 -21.49 11.92
N LEU A 185 4.03 -21.70 10.85
CA LEU A 185 4.22 -23.02 10.26
C LEU A 185 4.99 -23.96 11.21
N LEU A 186 6.05 -23.47 11.84
CA LEU A 186 6.84 -24.23 12.82
C LEU A 186 5.97 -24.70 13.99
N THR A 187 5.12 -23.81 14.53
CA THR A 187 4.20 -24.20 15.61
C THR A 187 3.18 -25.26 15.17
N LYS A 188 2.77 -25.32 13.90
CA LYS A 188 1.84 -26.34 13.38
C LYS A 188 2.51 -27.71 13.19
N GLY A 189 3.80 -27.71 12.83
CA GLY A 189 4.61 -28.92 12.68
C GLY A 189 4.91 -29.62 14.01
N LEU A 190 4.92 -28.87 15.11
CA LEU A 190 5.12 -29.39 16.46
C LEU A 190 3.78 -29.82 17.07
N GLN A 191 3.55 -31.14 17.16
CA GLN A 191 2.29 -31.71 17.69
C GLN A 191 2.47 -32.55 18.96
N ASP A 192 3.70 -32.98 19.26
CA ASP A 192 4.04 -33.88 20.37
C ASP A 192 4.98 -33.22 21.37
N ASP A 193 4.91 -33.62 22.65
CA ASP A 193 5.72 -33.08 23.75
C ASP A 193 7.23 -33.40 23.66
N ASN A 194 7.67 -34.08 22.59
CA ASN A 194 9.07 -34.45 22.33
C ASN A 194 9.64 -33.74 21.08
N GLY A 195 8.90 -32.82 20.46
CA GLY A 195 9.38 -32.08 19.30
C GLY A 195 10.58 -31.19 19.63
N ASP A 196 11.53 -31.08 18.69
CA ASP A 196 12.64 -30.13 18.81
C ASP A 196 12.12 -28.71 18.59
N VAL A 197 12.20 -27.88 19.64
CA VAL A 197 11.73 -26.49 19.63
C VAL A 197 12.83 -25.48 19.34
N SER A 198 14.07 -25.92 19.10
CA SER A 198 15.24 -25.03 18.93
C SER A 198 15.07 -24.05 17.76
N ASP A 199 14.58 -24.53 16.61
CA ASP A 199 14.30 -23.68 15.45
C ASP A 199 13.20 -22.65 15.76
N LEU A 200 12.12 -23.07 16.43
CA LEU A 200 11.03 -22.18 16.83
C LEU A 200 11.55 -21.08 17.77
N VAL A 201 12.37 -21.44 18.76
CA VAL A 201 12.95 -20.48 19.72
C VAL A 201 13.81 -19.46 18.97
N THR A 202 14.76 -19.93 18.16
CA THR A 202 15.69 -19.07 17.42
C THR A 202 14.94 -18.12 16.47
N LYS A 203 14.00 -18.65 15.69
CA LYS A 203 13.22 -17.86 14.74
C LYS A 203 12.28 -16.86 15.42
N THR A 204 11.78 -17.19 16.60
CA THR A 204 10.98 -16.25 17.39
C THR A 204 11.84 -15.11 17.92
N GLU A 205 13.06 -15.37 18.39
CA GLU A 205 13.98 -14.33 18.84
C GLU A 205 14.31 -13.35 17.71
N GLU A 206 14.66 -13.89 16.53
CA GLU A 206 14.90 -13.08 15.32
C GLU A 206 13.68 -12.22 14.96
N LEU A 207 12.47 -12.78 15.01
CA LEU A 207 11.23 -12.06 14.74
C LEU A 207 10.97 -10.93 15.75
N VAL A 208 11.13 -11.21 17.04
CA VAL A 208 10.90 -10.21 18.11
C VAL A 208 11.89 -9.05 17.96
N GLU A 209 13.16 -9.34 17.72
CA GLU A 209 14.19 -8.33 17.46
C GLU A 209 13.84 -7.48 16.23
N ALA A 210 13.42 -8.12 15.13
CA ALA A 210 13.03 -7.42 13.91
C ALA A 210 11.83 -6.48 14.13
N ILE A 211 10.78 -6.93 14.82
CA ILE A 211 9.61 -6.10 15.13
C ILE A 211 10.00 -4.92 16.04
N GLN A 212 10.75 -5.16 17.12
CA GLN A 212 11.19 -4.10 18.02
C GLN A 212 12.09 -3.07 17.31
N SER A 213 12.95 -3.55 16.40
CA SER A 213 13.78 -2.70 15.55
C SER A 213 12.95 -1.85 14.59
N MET A 214 11.89 -2.40 13.98
CA MET A 214 10.97 -1.64 13.12
C MET A 214 10.22 -0.58 13.92
N ILE A 215 9.64 -0.92 15.08
CA ILE A 215 8.95 0.04 15.97
C ILE A 215 9.88 1.19 16.33
N TYR A 216 11.14 0.89 16.67
CA TYR A 216 12.12 1.93 16.98
C TYR A 216 12.36 2.87 15.78
N LYS A 217 12.56 2.31 14.58
CA LYS A 217 12.76 3.11 13.35
C LYS A 217 11.54 3.96 13.03
N GLU A 218 10.34 3.43 13.22
CA GLU A 218 9.10 4.15 13.00
C GLU A 218 8.99 5.35 13.95
N GLU A 219 9.18 5.14 15.25
CA GLU A 219 8.99 6.18 16.25
C GLU A 219 10.06 7.26 16.24
N ASN A 220 11.30 6.89 15.90
CA ASN A 220 12.45 7.79 15.98
C ASN A 220 12.89 8.35 14.62
N ILE A 221 12.44 7.76 13.50
CA ILE A 221 12.83 8.20 12.15
C ILE A 221 11.61 8.53 11.31
N LEU A 222 10.73 7.55 11.06
CA LEU A 222 9.62 7.72 10.12
C LEU A 222 8.61 8.77 10.59
N PHE A 223 8.07 8.63 11.82
CA PHE A 223 7.01 9.49 12.31
C PHE A 223 7.46 10.93 12.56
N PRO A 224 8.66 11.21 13.14
CA PRO A 224 9.17 12.56 13.22
C PRO A 224 9.32 13.21 11.85
N THR A 225 9.91 12.49 10.89
CA THR A 225 10.06 13.01 9.52
C THR A 225 8.71 13.26 8.85
N ALA A 226 7.75 12.36 9.03
CA ALA A 226 6.41 12.55 8.50
C ALA A 226 5.70 13.77 9.08
N LEU A 227 5.84 14.02 10.38
CA LEU A 227 5.27 15.20 11.02
C LEU A 227 5.92 16.51 10.55
N GLU A 228 7.18 16.48 10.13
CA GLU A 228 7.88 17.63 9.55
C GLU A 228 7.48 17.89 8.10
N LEU A 229 7.25 16.84 7.31
CA LEU A 229 7.03 16.94 5.86
C LEU A 229 5.56 17.10 5.47
N LEU A 230 4.65 16.37 6.11
CA LEU A 230 3.25 16.29 5.66
C LEU A 230 2.41 17.45 6.18
N SER A 231 1.57 17.96 5.29
CA SER A 231 0.56 18.98 5.61
C SER A 231 -0.64 18.41 6.37
N VAL A 232 -1.40 19.28 7.04
CA VAL A 232 -2.64 18.92 7.75
C VAL A 232 -3.67 18.27 6.82
N ASP A 233 -3.74 18.71 5.57
CA ASP A 233 -4.68 18.15 4.58
C ASP A 233 -4.30 16.73 4.19
N GLU A 234 -3.01 16.45 3.99
CA GLU A 234 -2.50 15.10 3.72
C GLU A 234 -2.78 14.15 4.87
N TRP A 235 -2.60 14.61 6.12
CA TRP A 235 -3.03 13.84 7.29
C TRP A 235 -4.53 13.58 7.32
N GLY A 236 -5.35 14.52 6.82
CA GLY A 236 -6.78 14.34 6.66
C GLY A 236 -7.15 13.26 5.65
N TYR A 237 -6.45 13.21 4.51
CA TYR A 237 -6.65 12.14 3.53
C TYR A 237 -6.23 10.77 4.09
N ILE A 238 -5.04 10.68 4.71
CA ILE A 238 -4.56 9.46 5.36
C ILE A 238 -5.57 8.96 6.39
N LEU A 239 -6.12 9.85 7.22
CA LEU A 239 -7.13 9.47 8.20
C LEU A 239 -8.41 8.94 7.53
N SER A 240 -8.88 9.62 6.47
CA SER A 240 -10.15 9.27 5.81
C SER A 240 -10.15 7.91 5.11
N GLU A 241 -8.99 7.47 4.62
CA GLU A 241 -8.83 6.18 3.92
C GLU A 241 -8.35 5.05 4.86
N SER A 242 -7.87 5.39 6.07
CA SER A 242 -7.33 4.41 7.03
C SER A 242 -8.31 3.29 7.40
N SER A 243 -9.61 3.60 7.45
CA SER A 243 -10.63 2.60 7.79
C SER A 243 -10.87 1.54 6.70
N GLU A 244 -10.48 1.82 5.45
CA GLU A 244 -10.59 0.83 4.36
C GLU A 244 -9.64 -0.35 4.55
N ILE A 245 -8.47 -0.09 5.15
CA ILE A 245 -7.47 -1.11 5.52
C ILE A 245 -7.77 -1.68 6.92
N GLY A 246 -8.14 -0.81 7.87
CA GLY A 246 -8.45 -1.17 9.26
C GLY A 246 -7.27 -0.96 10.22
N TYR A 247 -7.49 -1.31 11.50
CA TYR A 247 -6.56 -1.04 12.61
C TYR A 247 -6.01 -2.29 13.30
N CYS A 248 -4.75 -2.21 13.71
CA CYS A 248 -3.97 -3.29 14.32
C CYS A 248 -4.20 -3.32 15.82
N LEU A 249 -4.85 -4.36 16.35
CA LEU A 249 -5.02 -4.64 17.79
C LEU A 249 -5.74 -3.55 18.62
N ILE A 250 -6.11 -2.42 18.02
CA ILE A 250 -6.76 -1.30 18.69
C ILE A 250 -7.96 -0.78 17.90
N GLU A 251 -8.83 -0.07 18.59
CA GLU A 251 -9.81 0.82 17.98
C GLU A 251 -9.24 2.25 17.96
N PRO A 252 -9.30 2.97 16.83
CA PRO A 252 -8.78 4.32 16.75
C PRO A 252 -9.64 5.29 17.56
N GLU A 253 -8.99 6.31 18.12
CA GLU A 253 -9.71 7.44 18.71
C GLU A 253 -10.08 8.47 17.64
N ASN A 254 -11.14 9.26 17.87
CA ASN A 254 -11.72 10.17 16.87
C ASN A 254 -11.64 11.65 17.28
N GLN A 255 -10.66 12.03 18.11
CA GLN A 255 -10.59 13.39 18.67
C GLN A 255 -9.93 14.39 17.72
N TRP A 256 -8.94 13.95 16.93
CA TRP A 256 -8.33 14.79 15.91
C TRP A 256 -9.24 14.93 14.69
N LYS A 257 -9.41 16.17 14.23
CA LYS A 257 -10.08 16.49 12.98
C LYS A 257 -9.18 17.43 12.17
N PRO A 258 -9.07 17.26 10.85
CA PRO A 258 -8.40 18.23 10.00
C PRO A 258 -9.29 19.48 9.89
N SER A 259 -9.26 20.38 10.87
CA SER A 259 -9.56 21.82 10.75
C SER A 259 -9.68 22.55 12.09
N GLU A 260 -8.75 23.47 12.33
CA GLU A 260 -9.04 24.77 12.97
C GLU A 260 -8.37 25.95 12.24
N ILE A 261 -7.99 25.78 10.95
CA ILE A 261 -7.67 26.90 10.05
C ILE A 261 -8.40 26.65 8.72
N GLU A 262 -9.63 27.14 8.68
CA GLU A 262 -10.47 27.56 7.55
C GLU A 262 -10.30 26.85 6.20
N ASP A 263 -11.33 26.12 5.77
CA ASP A 263 -12.30 26.47 4.70
C ASP A 263 -11.86 27.28 3.45
N LYS A 264 -10.57 27.48 3.19
CA LYS A 264 -10.06 28.15 1.97
C LYS A 264 -9.53 27.17 0.92
N ALA A 265 -9.11 25.97 1.32
CA ALA A 265 -8.64 24.94 0.37
C ALA A 265 -9.79 24.23 -0.38
N LYS A 266 -11.02 24.27 0.16
CA LYS A 266 -12.20 23.66 -0.50
C LYS A 266 -12.79 24.53 -1.61
N ASP A 267 -12.52 25.82 -1.62
CA ASP A 267 -12.96 26.73 -2.69
C ASP A 267 -11.91 26.90 -3.79
N GLU A 268 -10.60 26.83 -3.49
CA GLU A 268 -9.55 27.00 -4.52
C GLU A 268 -9.28 25.74 -5.37
N LEU A 269 -9.62 24.53 -4.89
CA LEU A 269 -9.52 23.29 -5.68
C LEU A 269 -10.77 22.95 -6.49
N ASN A 270 -11.85 23.73 -6.33
CA ASN A 270 -13.10 23.58 -7.08
C ASN A 270 -13.23 24.56 -8.27
N GLU A 271 -12.31 25.51 -8.43
CA GLU A 271 -12.35 26.50 -9.53
C GLU A 271 -11.53 26.15 -10.79
N SER A 272 -11.05 24.91 -10.93
CA SER A 272 -10.56 24.45 -12.23
C SER A 272 -11.00 23.03 -12.53
N LYS A 273 -12.26 22.86 -12.95
CA LYS A 273 -12.73 21.63 -13.63
C LYS A 273 -11.99 21.34 -14.95
N THR A 274 -11.02 22.17 -15.35
CA THR A 274 -10.18 22.00 -16.53
C THR A 274 -8.87 22.78 -16.38
N THR A 275 -7.95 22.32 -15.55
CA THR A 275 -6.56 22.80 -15.61
C THR A 275 -5.91 22.05 -16.76
N GLN A 276 -5.61 22.73 -17.87
CA GLN A 276 -4.82 22.20 -19.00
C GLN A 276 -5.31 20.87 -19.61
N GLY A 277 -6.62 20.66 -19.77
CA GLY A 277 -7.17 19.49 -20.48
C GLY A 277 -7.18 18.18 -19.69
N TYR A 278 -6.91 18.24 -18.39
CA TYR A 278 -7.07 17.12 -17.46
C TYR A 278 -8.50 17.09 -16.88
N LEU A 279 -9.06 15.87 -16.78
CA LEU A 279 -10.34 15.55 -16.15
C LEU A 279 -10.06 14.86 -14.81
N LYS A 280 -10.63 15.40 -13.73
CA LYS A 280 -10.54 14.83 -12.38
C LYS A 280 -11.68 13.82 -12.16
N PHE A 281 -11.32 12.63 -11.71
CA PHE A 281 -12.19 11.56 -11.24
C PHE A 281 -12.08 11.45 -9.71
N ASP A 282 -12.98 10.68 -9.10
CA ASP A 282 -12.91 10.42 -7.65
C ASP A 282 -11.59 9.72 -7.25
N THR A 283 -11.02 8.90 -8.14
CA THR A 283 -9.84 8.06 -7.87
C THR A 283 -8.60 8.44 -8.69
N GLY A 284 -8.58 9.61 -9.35
CA GLY A 284 -7.45 10.00 -10.18
C GLY A 284 -7.71 11.16 -11.14
N ILE A 285 -6.74 11.45 -12.01
CA ILE A 285 -6.82 12.55 -12.98
C ILE A 285 -6.27 12.06 -14.31
N LEU A 286 -7.01 12.24 -15.41
CA LEU A 286 -6.62 11.81 -16.76
C LEU A 286 -6.96 12.85 -17.82
N LYS A 287 -6.18 12.92 -18.90
CA LYS A 287 -6.54 13.62 -20.14
C LYS A 287 -7.56 12.83 -20.95
N LEU A 288 -8.29 13.53 -21.82
CA LEU A 288 -9.22 12.89 -22.76
C LEU A 288 -8.52 11.87 -23.69
N GLU A 289 -7.29 12.17 -24.12
CA GLU A 289 -6.48 11.26 -24.95
C GLU A 289 -6.11 9.97 -24.21
N GLU A 290 -5.78 10.07 -22.91
CA GLU A 290 -5.46 8.92 -22.05
C GLU A 290 -6.68 8.04 -21.84
N ILE A 291 -7.86 8.63 -21.59
CA ILE A 291 -9.13 7.89 -21.45
C ILE A 291 -9.44 7.11 -22.73
N SER A 292 -9.31 7.75 -23.90
CA SER A 292 -9.51 7.09 -25.19
C SER A 292 -8.52 5.95 -25.41
N ALA A 293 -7.24 6.17 -25.07
CA ALA A 293 -6.20 5.15 -25.19
C ALA A 293 -6.47 3.95 -24.27
N ILE A 294 -6.87 4.18 -23.02
CA ILE A 294 -7.23 3.12 -22.06
C ILE A 294 -8.36 2.28 -22.64
N PHE A 295 -9.48 2.89 -23.04
CA PHE A 295 -10.64 2.15 -23.57
C PHE A 295 -10.33 1.36 -24.86
N ASN A 296 -9.40 1.83 -25.69
CA ASN A 296 -8.96 1.10 -26.89
C ASN A 296 -7.95 -0.03 -26.60
N HIS A 297 -7.31 -0.04 -25.42
CA HIS A 297 -6.36 -1.07 -25.01
C HIS A 297 -6.95 -2.14 -24.09
N LEU A 298 -8.14 -1.91 -23.54
CA LEU A 298 -8.86 -2.94 -22.81
C LEU A 298 -9.01 -4.19 -23.70
N PRO A 299 -8.87 -5.41 -23.13
CA PRO A 299 -9.04 -6.67 -23.88
C PRO A 299 -10.52 -6.99 -24.11
N LEU A 300 -11.34 -5.97 -24.32
CA LEU A 300 -12.78 -6.01 -24.54
C LEU A 300 -13.22 -4.77 -25.32
N ASP A 301 -14.30 -4.91 -26.08
CA ASP A 301 -14.98 -3.82 -26.76
C ASP A 301 -16.10 -3.28 -25.86
N ILE A 302 -16.24 -1.96 -25.77
CA ILE A 302 -17.34 -1.30 -25.06
C ILE A 302 -18.20 -0.48 -26.02
N THR A 303 -19.51 -0.45 -25.80
CA THR A 303 -20.45 0.48 -26.44
C THR A 303 -21.37 1.06 -25.38
N PHE A 304 -21.44 2.38 -25.28
CA PHE A 304 -22.30 3.08 -24.34
C PHE A 304 -23.48 3.74 -25.05
N VAL A 305 -24.67 3.47 -24.54
CA VAL A 305 -25.95 4.05 -24.96
C VAL A 305 -26.51 4.85 -23.79
N ASP A 306 -26.87 6.11 -24.01
CA ASP A 306 -27.40 6.96 -22.94
C ASP A 306 -28.83 6.57 -22.53
N LYS A 307 -29.36 7.25 -21.51
CA LYS A 307 -30.74 7.11 -21.02
C LYS A 307 -31.82 7.35 -22.09
N ASP A 308 -31.50 8.09 -23.16
CA ASP A 308 -32.40 8.40 -24.27
C ASP A 308 -32.28 7.37 -25.41
N ASN A 309 -31.58 6.26 -25.15
CA ASN A 309 -31.33 5.14 -26.06
C ASN A 309 -30.48 5.54 -27.28
N ILE A 310 -29.64 6.57 -27.15
CA ILE A 310 -28.75 7.07 -28.18
C ILE A 310 -27.33 6.55 -27.94
N VAL A 311 -26.73 5.95 -28.97
CA VAL A 311 -25.32 5.51 -28.91
C VAL A 311 -24.42 6.74 -28.75
N LYS A 312 -23.66 6.83 -27.66
CA LYS A 312 -22.74 7.95 -27.39
C LYS A 312 -21.29 7.62 -27.69
N TYR A 313 -20.92 6.37 -27.47
CA TYR A 313 -19.52 5.96 -27.51
C TYR A 313 -19.40 4.49 -27.86
N PHE A 314 -18.31 4.15 -28.53
CA PHE A 314 -17.81 2.79 -28.64
C PHE A 314 -16.28 2.82 -28.65
N SER A 315 -15.62 1.79 -28.11
CA SER A 315 -14.17 1.67 -28.20
C SER A 315 -13.73 1.09 -29.54
N GLU A 316 -12.52 1.44 -29.97
CA GLU A 316 -11.84 0.89 -31.14
C GLU A 316 -10.77 -0.10 -30.68
N GLY A 317 -11.20 -1.20 -30.03
CA GLY A 317 -10.32 -2.27 -29.55
C GLY A 317 -9.53 -2.96 -30.69
N LYS A 318 -8.42 -3.62 -30.33
CA LYS A 318 -7.55 -4.31 -31.31
C LYS A 318 -8.27 -5.49 -31.98
N GLU A 319 -9.01 -6.26 -31.20
CA GLU A 319 -9.77 -7.43 -31.66
C GLU A 319 -11.23 -7.02 -31.88
N ARG A 320 -11.51 -6.35 -33.00
CA ARG A 320 -12.84 -5.81 -33.32
C ARG A 320 -13.83 -6.93 -33.63
N ILE A 321 -14.48 -7.48 -32.62
CA ILE A 321 -15.40 -8.64 -32.75
C ILE A 321 -16.63 -8.26 -33.55
N PHE A 322 -17.20 -7.08 -33.27
CA PHE A 322 -18.29 -6.49 -34.04
C PHE A 322 -17.88 -5.15 -34.62
N THR A 323 -17.76 -5.08 -35.94
CA THR A 323 -17.39 -3.82 -36.61
C THR A 323 -18.42 -2.74 -36.37
N ARG A 324 -18.03 -1.68 -35.66
CA ARG A 324 -18.77 -0.43 -35.50
C ARG A 324 -18.18 0.66 -36.41
N THR A 325 -19.00 1.47 -37.04
CA THR A 325 -18.54 2.65 -37.79
C THR A 325 -18.89 3.91 -37.00
N LYS A 326 -18.12 4.99 -37.16
CA LYS A 326 -18.40 6.26 -36.48
C LYS A 326 -19.80 6.81 -36.75
N ALA A 327 -20.44 6.37 -37.85
CA ALA A 327 -21.82 6.72 -38.20
C ALA A 327 -22.90 6.22 -37.23
N ILE A 328 -22.58 5.29 -36.31
CA ILE A 328 -23.56 4.82 -35.31
C ILE A 328 -23.71 5.80 -34.15
N VAL A 329 -22.72 6.66 -33.89
CA VAL A 329 -22.77 7.64 -32.80
C VAL A 329 -23.87 8.64 -33.10
N GLY A 330 -24.76 8.87 -32.12
CA GLY A 330 -25.96 9.69 -32.28
C GLY A 330 -27.18 8.94 -32.82
N ARG A 331 -27.05 7.65 -33.17
CA ARG A 331 -28.17 6.83 -33.65
C ARG A 331 -28.89 6.15 -32.46
N LYS A 332 -30.21 5.98 -32.56
CA LYS A 332 -30.97 5.18 -31.60
C LYS A 332 -30.61 3.70 -31.67
N VAL A 333 -30.50 3.04 -30.53
CA VAL A 333 -30.07 1.63 -30.41
C VAL A 333 -30.99 0.66 -31.18
N GLU A 334 -32.30 0.92 -31.21
CA GLU A 334 -33.30 0.15 -31.96
C GLU A 334 -33.00 0.09 -33.47
N ASN A 335 -32.41 1.16 -34.02
CA ASN A 335 -32.07 1.24 -35.44
C ASN A 335 -30.74 0.55 -35.77
N CYS A 336 -29.94 0.21 -34.75
CA CYS A 336 -28.65 -0.47 -34.91
C CYS A 336 -28.79 -2.00 -34.99
N HIS A 337 -29.99 -2.53 -34.79
CA HIS A 337 -30.25 -3.97 -34.75
C HIS A 337 -31.24 -4.41 -35.85
N PRO A 338 -31.14 -5.65 -36.34
CA PRO A 338 -32.15 -6.21 -37.25
C PRO A 338 -33.56 -6.22 -36.63
N PRO A 339 -34.64 -6.07 -37.43
CA PRO A 339 -36.02 -6.04 -36.90
C PRO A 339 -36.39 -7.27 -36.04
N SER A 340 -35.77 -8.42 -36.31
CA SER A 340 -36.01 -9.66 -35.56
C SER A 340 -35.49 -9.62 -34.12
N SER A 341 -34.56 -8.71 -33.76
CA SER A 341 -33.96 -8.64 -32.42
C SER A 341 -34.27 -7.34 -31.65
N VAL A 342 -34.91 -6.35 -32.28
CA VAL A 342 -35.25 -5.06 -31.64
C VAL A 342 -36.07 -5.25 -30.36
N HIS A 343 -37.06 -6.14 -30.38
CA HIS A 343 -37.90 -6.42 -29.20
C HIS A 343 -37.11 -6.95 -27.99
N VAL A 344 -35.99 -7.64 -28.22
CA VAL A 344 -35.11 -8.12 -27.15
C VAL A 344 -34.33 -6.94 -26.56
N VAL A 345 -33.81 -6.07 -27.41
CA VAL A 345 -33.07 -4.85 -27.00
C VAL A 345 -33.97 -3.94 -26.18
N GLU A 346 -35.18 -3.65 -26.68
CA GLU A 346 -36.17 -2.81 -25.97
C GLU A 346 -36.51 -3.38 -24.59
N LYS A 347 -36.67 -4.71 -24.50
CA LYS A 347 -36.94 -5.38 -23.23
C LYS A 347 -35.78 -5.25 -22.25
N ILE A 348 -34.53 -5.42 -22.69
CA ILE A 348 -33.34 -5.28 -21.84
C ILE A 348 -33.26 -3.84 -21.31
N VAL A 349 -33.39 -2.85 -22.18
CA VAL A 349 -33.36 -1.44 -21.81
C VAL A 349 -34.48 -1.10 -20.81
N SER A 350 -35.69 -1.60 -21.03
CA SER A 350 -36.82 -1.39 -20.10
C SER A 350 -36.61 -2.07 -18.74
N ASP A 351 -36.09 -3.29 -18.72
CA ASP A 351 -35.74 -3.99 -17.47
C ASP A 351 -34.65 -3.23 -16.70
N PHE A 352 -33.70 -2.57 -17.38
CA PHE A 352 -32.67 -1.72 -16.75
C PHE A 352 -33.22 -0.38 -16.25
N GLN A 353 -33.99 0.33 -17.07
CA GLN A 353 -34.62 1.60 -16.68
C GLN A 353 -35.54 1.45 -15.48
N SER A 354 -36.30 0.35 -15.41
CA SER A 354 -37.19 0.06 -14.28
C SER A 354 -36.50 -0.46 -13.02
N GLY A 355 -35.20 -0.76 -13.08
CA GLY A 355 -34.46 -1.37 -11.96
C GLY A 355 -34.78 -2.85 -11.74
N LYS A 356 -35.49 -3.50 -12.67
CA LYS A 356 -35.81 -4.93 -12.58
C LYS A 356 -34.58 -5.82 -12.80
N LYS A 357 -33.59 -5.32 -13.55
CA LYS A 357 -32.28 -5.94 -13.74
C LYS A 357 -31.19 -4.88 -13.76
N ASP A 358 -29.98 -5.29 -13.38
CA ASP A 358 -28.77 -4.46 -13.53
C ASP A 358 -27.75 -5.06 -14.50
N HIS A 359 -27.90 -6.33 -14.87
CA HIS A 359 -27.05 -6.99 -15.86
C HIS A 359 -27.82 -8.04 -16.68
N VAL A 360 -27.33 -8.31 -17.89
CA VAL A 360 -27.75 -9.42 -18.76
C VAL A 360 -26.54 -9.91 -19.55
N ASP A 361 -26.29 -11.22 -19.54
CA ASP A 361 -25.17 -11.83 -20.25
C ASP A 361 -25.63 -12.77 -21.37
N PHE A 362 -24.83 -12.84 -22.43
CA PHE A 362 -24.98 -13.75 -23.56
C PHE A 362 -23.61 -14.33 -23.94
N TRP A 363 -23.62 -15.52 -24.52
CA TRP A 363 -22.43 -16.08 -25.14
C TRP A 363 -22.77 -16.75 -26.46
N ILE A 364 -21.91 -16.53 -27.44
CA ILE A 364 -22.03 -17.14 -28.77
C ILE A 364 -20.68 -17.68 -29.22
N GLN A 365 -20.72 -18.70 -30.07
CA GLN A 365 -19.54 -19.24 -30.73
C GLN A 365 -19.63 -18.92 -32.21
N MET A 366 -18.62 -18.22 -32.73
CA MET A 366 -18.60 -17.79 -34.12
C MET A 366 -17.15 -17.70 -34.61
N GLN A 367 -16.87 -18.23 -35.81
CA GLN A 367 -15.55 -18.13 -36.46
C GLN A 367 -14.37 -18.57 -35.57
N GLY A 368 -14.57 -19.59 -34.72
CA GLY A 368 -13.53 -20.09 -33.80
C GLY A 368 -13.33 -19.24 -32.53
N MET A 369 -14.06 -18.14 -32.38
CA MET A 369 -14.10 -17.32 -31.17
C MET A 369 -15.19 -17.78 -30.21
N PHE A 370 -14.96 -17.59 -28.91
CA PHE A 370 -15.99 -17.73 -27.87
C PHE A 370 -16.30 -16.33 -27.35
N ILE A 371 -17.36 -15.72 -27.88
CA ILE A 371 -17.70 -14.34 -27.62
C ILE A 371 -18.62 -14.27 -26.41
N TYR A 372 -18.23 -13.53 -25.40
CA TYR A 372 -19.02 -13.19 -24.23
C TYR A 372 -19.49 -11.74 -24.34
N ILE A 373 -20.80 -11.53 -24.24
CA ILE A 373 -21.45 -10.23 -24.42
C ILE A 373 -22.24 -9.93 -23.16
N GLN A 374 -21.97 -8.80 -22.53
CA GLN A 374 -22.60 -8.39 -21.30
C GLN A 374 -23.22 -7.01 -21.46
N TYR A 375 -24.38 -6.83 -20.87
CA TYR A 375 -25.07 -5.54 -20.82
C TYR A 375 -25.23 -5.15 -19.35
N PHE A 376 -24.88 -3.92 -19.01
CA PHE A 376 -24.99 -3.37 -17.65
C PHE A 376 -25.85 -2.11 -17.64
N ALA A 377 -26.68 -1.97 -16.59
CA ALA A 377 -27.33 -0.71 -16.27
C ALA A 377 -26.33 0.23 -15.60
N VAL A 378 -25.99 1.34 -16.25
CA VAL A 378 -25.12 2.38 -15.68
C VAL A 378 -25.99 3.33 -14.88
N ARG A 379 -25.62 3.58 -13.62
CA ARG A 379 -26.35 4.44 -12.70
C ARG A 379 -25.42 5.46 -12.03
N ASP A 380 -25.96 6.61 -11.65
CA ASP A 380 -25.24 7.62 -10.85
C ASP A 380 -25.16 7.22 -9.36
N LYS A 381 -24.52 8.08 -8.54
CA LYS A 381 -24.34 7.84 -7.09
C LYS A 381 -25.67 7.77 -6.34
N GLU A 382 -26.72 8.40 -6.88
CA GLU A 382 -28.08 8.40 -6.38
C GLU A 382 -28.90 7.20 -6.88
N GLY A 383 -28.33 6.32 -7.72
CA GLY A 383 -28.98 5.14 -8.28
C GLY A 383 -29.86 5.40 -9.51
N SER A 384 -29.84 6.62 -10.05
CA SER A 384 -30.61 7.01 -11.22
C SER A 384 -29.97 6.47 -12.51
N PHE A 385 -30.80 5.97 -13.44
CA PHE A 385 -30.34 5.33 -14.66
C PHE A 385 -29.73 6.34 -15.65
N MET A 386 -28.46 6.15 -15.97
CA MET A 386 -27.70 6.99 -16.90
C MET A 386 -27.63 6.40 -18.32
N GLY A 387 -27.74 5.09 -18.46
CA GLY A 387 -27.63 4.42 -19.76
C GLY A 387 -27.31 2.93 -19.65
N THR A 388 -27.04 2.32 -20.80
CA THR A 388 -26.66 0.91 -20.92
C THR A 388 -25.24 0.79 -21.47
N LEU A 389 -24.41 -0.01 -20.81
CA LEU A 389 -23.08 -0.36 -21.28
C LEU A 389 -23.10 -1.78 -21.84
N GLU A 390 -22.80 -1.94 -23.14
CA GLU A 390 -22.49 -3.22 -23.78
C GLU A 390 -20.98 -3.46 -23.67
N VAL A 391 -20.58 -4.65 -23.23
CA VAL A 391 -19.20 -5.14 -23.15
C VAL A 391 -19.10 -6.44 -23.94
N THR A 392 -18.16 -6.54 -24.87
CA THR A 392 -17.94 -7.75 -25.68
C THR A 392 -16.49 -8.20 -25.57
N GLN A 393 -16.27 -9.49 -25.32
CA GLN A 393 -14.93 -10.07 -25.18
C GLN A 393 -14.82 -11.46 -25.83
N ASN A 394 -13.72 -11.73 -26.53
CA ASN A 394 -13.37 -13.09 -26.94
C ASN A 394 -12.66 -13.81 -25.78
N ILE A 395 -13.39 -14.66 -25.06
CA ILE A 395 -12.88 -15.36 -23.88
C ILE A 395 -12.22 -16.70 -24.22
N ALA A 396 -12.04 -17.03 -25.50
CA ALA A 396 -11.45 -18.32 -25.91
C ALA A 396 -10.03 -18.53 -25.36
N GLY A 397 -9.24 -17.46 -25.21
CA GLY A 397 -7.92 -17.52 -24.58
C GLY A 397 -8.00 -17.74 -23.06
N ILE A 398 -8.93 -17.05 -22.39
CA ILE A 398 -9.16 -17.18 -20.94
C ILE A 398 -9.58 -18.60 -20.59
N LYS A 399 -10.45 -19.24 -21.40
CA LYS A 399 -10.89 -20.63 -21.17
C LYS A 399 -9.79 -21.68 -21.29
N LYS A 400 -8.61 -21.32 -21.82
CA LYS A 400 -7.46 -22.22 -21.97
C LYS A 400 -6.42 -22.06 -20.86
N LEU A 401 -6.61 -21.10 -19.94
CA LEU A 401 -5.69 -20.91 -18.83
C LEU A 401 -5.80 -22.11 -17.87
N GLU A 402 -4.65 -22.68 -17.51
CA GLU A 402 -4.51 -23.79 -16.57
C GLU A 402 -3.36 -23.49 -15.60
N GLY A 403 -3.43 -24.03 -14.39
CA GLY A 403 -2.40 -23.82 -13.36
C GLY A 403 -2.27 -22.36 -12.92
N GLU A 404 -1.04 -21.91 -12.66
CA GLU A 404 -0.74 -20.55 -12.21
C GLU A 404 0.49 -20.00 -12.95
N LYS A 405 0.46 -18.73 -13.36
CA LYS A 405 1.61 -17.99 -13.89
C LYS A 405 1.86 -16.78 -12.99
N ARG A 406 2.88 -16.87 -12.12
CA ARG A 406 3.21 -15.85 -11.10
C ARG A 406 4.39 -14.94 -11.49
N LEU A 407 5.12 -15.30 -12.54
CA LEU A 407 6.30 -14.58 -13.02
C LEU A 407 6.20 -14.40 -14.54
N MET A 408 6.88 -13.38 -15.06
CA MET A 408 7.06 -13.18 -16.49
C MET A 408 7.93 -14.32 -17.05
N GLU A 409 7.59 -14.80 -18.26
CA GLU A 409 8.51 -15.62 -19.04
C GLU A 409 9.45 -14.66 -19.79
N GLU A 410 10.76 -14.93 -19.77
CA GLU A 410 11.77 -14.12 -20.48
C GLU A 410 11.58 -14.11 -22.00
#